data_AF-A0A8S1EUY4-F1
#
_entry.id   AF-A0A8S1EUY4-F1
#
_cell.length_a   1.000
_cell.length_b   1.000
_cell.length_c   1.000
_cell.angle_alpha   90.00
_cell.angle_beta   90.00
_cell.angle_gamma   90.00
#
_symmetry.space_group_name_H-M   'P 1'
#
loop_
_entity.id
_entity.type
_entity.pdbx_description
1 polymer ?
#
loop_
_entity_poly.entity_id
_entity_poly.type
_entity_poly.pdbx_seq_one_letter_code
_entity_poly.pdbx_strand_id
1 'polypeptide(L)'
;MFYRATFAAALLICTTLGYHQYRELKCTTPTNTIRGGPDRAECHLVLKEEELEPGRPVPTGLGCWQEEHDGQEREYCDLVCPKSHTVFISYIDQGHRACFNFLTYQVEKRGDEQFLWRSGKCLNSTVNYRIGCKFDDPFDTQFKSDNEIFAHLRARARKL
;
A
#
# COMPACT_ATOMS: atom_id res chain seq x y z
N MET A 1 42.31 18.26 45.47
CA MET A 1 42.11 19.14 44.30
C MET A 1 41.80 18.24 43.11
N PHE A 2 40.53 18.29 42.68
CA PHE A 2 39.93 17.78 41.43
C PHE A 2 39.99 16.28 41.07
N TYR A 3 39.04 15.52 41.64
CA TYR A 3 38.46 14.34 41.01
C TYR A 3 37.34 14.81 40.06
N ARG A 4 37.63 15.03 38.78
CA ARG A 4 36.62 15.27 37.74
C ARG A 4 37.10 14.72 36.40
N ALA A 5 37.18 13.40 36.31
CA ALA A 5 37.16 12.72 35.02
C ALA A 5 35.70 12.74 34.52
N THR A 6 35.46 13.63 33.57
CA THR A 6 34.24 13.76 32.77
C THR A 6 33.92 12.44 32.06
N PHE A 7 32.87 11.75 32.51
CA PHE A 7 32.19 10.73 31.72
C PHE A 7 31.43 11.43 30.59
N ALA A 8 32.06 11.56 29.42
CA ALA A 8 31.37 11.89 28.19
C ALA A 8 30.61 10.65 27.72
N ALA A 9 29.31 10.57 28.02
CA ALA A 9 28.43 9.57 27.44
C ALA A 9 28.29 9.86 25.94
N ALA A 10 28.97 9.06 25.11
CA ALA A 10 28.74 9.04 23.67
C ALA A 10 27.39 8.36 23.40
N LEU A 11 26.31 9.13 23.46
CA LEU A 11 25.03 8.76 22.87
C LEU A 11 25.21 8.76 21.34
N LEU A 12 25.60 7.61 20.80
CA LEU A 12 25.41 7.29 19.38
C LEU A 12 23.91 7.28 19.13
N ILE A 13 23.37 8.43 18.71
CA ILE A 13 22.04 8.51 18.14
C ILE A 13 22.10 7.73 16.83
N CYS A 14 21.78 6.44 16.89
CA CYS A 14 21.50 5.64 15.71
C CYS A 14 20.17 6.17 15.17
N THR A 15 20.24 7.21 14.33
CA THR A 15 19.06 7.65 13.56
C THR A 15 18.73 6.50 12.62
N THR A 16 17.65 5.77 12.92
CA THR A 16 17.10 4.81 11.97
C THR A 16 16.63 5.60 10.75
N LEU A 17 17.48 5.64 9.72
CA LEU A 17 17.11 6.16 8.41
C LEU A 17 16.12 5.16 7.82
N GLY A 18 14.83 5.34 8.13
CA GLY A 18 13.78 4.53 7.52
C GLY A 18 13.67 4.88 6.05
N TYR A 19 13.69 3.89 5.16
CA TYR A 19 13.54 4.08 3.73
C TYR A 19 12.07 4.26 3.40
N HIS A 20 11.73 5.35 2.70
CA HIS A 20 10.36 5.65 2.30
C HIS A 20 10.18 5.31 0.82
N GLN A 21 9.04 4.72 0.49
CA GLN A 21 8.56 4.64 -0.87
C GLN A 21 7.05 4.85 -0.89
N TYR A 22 6.51 5.09 -2.08
CA TYR A 22 5.10 5.34 -2.27
C TYR A 22 4.46 4.37 -3.26
N ARG A 23 3.15 4.23 -3.16
CA ARG A 23 2.31 3.47 -4.08
C ARG A 23 1.11 4.32 -4.43
N GLU A 24 0.63 4.18 -5.64
CA GLU A 24 -0.63 4.76 -6.06
C GLU A 24 -1.54 3.63 -6.55
N LEU A 25 -2.64 3.39 -5.84
CA LEU A 25 -3.65 2.41 -6.23
C LEU A 25 -4.83 3.15 -6.84
N LYS A 26 -4.91 3.07 -8.18
CA LYS A 26 -5.94 3.74 -8.98
C LYS A 26 -7.08 2.76 -9.24
N CYS A 27 -8.19 2.93 -8.53
CA CYS A 27 -9.41 2.16 -8.77
C CYS A 27 -10.37 3.00 -9.60
N THR A 28 -10.67 2.58 -10.83
CA THR A 28 -11.47 3.36 -11.79
C THR A 28 -12.66 2.56 -12.30
N THR A 29 -13.84 3.18 -12.29
CA THR A 29 -15.01 2.63 -13.00
C THR A 29 -14.93 3.01 -14.49
N PRO A 30 -15.59 2.28 -15.41
CA PRO A 30 -15.61 2.63 -16.84
C PRO A 30 -16.06 4.07 -17.12
N THR A 31 -16.94 4.60 -16.27
CA THR A 31 -17.49 5.96 -16.38
C THR A 31 -16.74 7.01 -15.55
N ASN A 32 -15.65 6.64 -14.87
CA ASN A 32 -14.92 7.49 -13.91
C ASN A 32 -15.83 8.14 -12.86
N THR A 33 -16.88 7.43 -12.45
CA THR A 33 -17.87 7.94 -11.50
C THR A 33 -17.33 7.84 -10.08
N ILE A 34 -17.04 9.00 -9.50
CA ILE A 34 -16.57 9.09 -8.12
C ILE A 34 -17.72 8.80 -7.12
N ARG A 35 -18.99 9.01 -7.51
CA ARG A 35 -20.18 8.88 -6.64
C ARG A 35 -20.77 7.47 -6.57
N GLY A 36 -20.12 6.48 -7.17
CA GLY A 36 -20.67 5.13 -7.31
C GLY A 36 -21.44 4.95 -8.60
N GLY A 37 -21.30 3.78 -9.21
CA GLY A 37 -22.02 3.36 -10.41
C GLY A 37 -22.50 1.92 -10.32
N PRO A 38 -23.15 1.41 -11.38
CA PRO A 38 -23.47 -0.01 -11.48
C PRO A 38 -22.19 -0.85 -11.60
N ASP A 39 -21.15 -0.27 -12.19
CA ASP A 39 -19.92 -0.97 -12.51
C ASP A 39 -18.94 -0.97 -11.33
N ARG A 40 -18.26 -2.10 -11.17
CA ARG A 40 -17.14 -2.22 -10.24
C ARG A 40 -15.94 -1.43 -10.78
N ALA A 41 -15.17 -0.83 -9.88
CA ALA A 41 -13.91 -0.19 -10.21
C ALA A 41 -12.81 -1.24 -10.35
N GLU A 42 -12.04 -1.17 -11.44
CA GLU A 42 -10.82 -1.95 -11.62
C GLU A 42 -9.63 -1.20 -11.01
N CYS A 43 -8.83 -1.88 -10.20
CA CYS A 43 -7.69 -1.27 -9.50
C CYS A 43 -6.36 -1.59 -10.17
N HIS A 44 -5.54 -0.55 -10.36
CA HIS A 44 -4.20 -0.64 -10.92
C HIS A 44 -3.17 -0.05 -9.96
N LEU A 45 -2.16 -0.85 -9.61
CA LEU A 45 -1.07 -0.42 -8.74
C LEU A 45 0.02 0.27 -9.55
N VAL A 46 0.54 1.38 -9.03
CA VAL A 46 1.73 2.08 -9.54
C VAL A 46 2.74 2.19 -8.41
N LEU A 47 3.96 1.72 -8.65
CA LEU A 47 5.08 1.78 -7.69
C LEU A 47 5.79 3.12 -7.85
N LYS A 48 6.10 3.80 -6.75
CA LYS A 48 6.77 5.11 -6.76
C LYS A 48 7.93 5.13 -5.77
N GLU A 49 9.05 5.69 -6.19
CA GLU A 49 10.16 5.98 -5.28
C GLU A 49 9.78 7.19 -4.40
N GLU A 50 9.28 8.26 -5.04
CA GLU A 50 8.82 9.48 -4.36
C GLU A 50 7.31 9.74 -4.60
N GLU A 51 6.65 10.43 -3.65
CA GLU A 51 5.17 10.55 -3.65
C GLU A 51 4.59 11.17 -4.93
N LEU A 52 5.27 12.20 -5.44
CA LEU A 52 4.78 13.04 -6.54
C LEU A 52 5.31 12.60 -7.92
N GLU A 53 6.14 11.56 -7.97
CA GLU A 53 6.65 11.05 -9.24
C GLU A 53 5.57 10.27 -10.02
N PRO A 54 5.71 10.13 -11.35
CA PRO A 54 4.77 9.35 -12.16
C PRO A 54 4.68 7.87 -11.72
N GLY A 55 5.82 7.29 -11.35
CA GLY A 55 5.93 5.90 -10.94
C GLY A 55 6.01 4.89 -12.09
N ARG A 56 6.05 3.61 -11.71
CA ARG A 56 6.19 2.43 -12.56
C ARG A 56 4.92 1.58 -12.43
N PRO A 57 4.09 1.46 -13.49
CA PRO A 57 2.82 0.75 -13.41
C PRO A 57 3.02 -0.76 -13.32
N VAL A 58 2.23 -1.41 -12.47
CA VAL A 58 2.10 -2.87 -12.45
C VAL A 58 1.16 -3.30 -13.59
N PRO A 59 1.47 -4.40 -14.30
CA PRO A 59 0.59 -4.93 -15.35
C PRO A 59 -0.84 -5.17 -14.84
N THR A 60 -1.82 -4.83 -15.67
CA THR A 60 -3.24 -5.05 -15.41
C THR A 60 -3.55 -6.51 -15.04
N GLY A 61 -4.47 -6.69 -14.08
CA GLY A 61 -4.89 -8.00 -13.59
C GLY A 61 -3.94 -8.65 -12.59
N LEU A 62 -2.87 -7.95 -12.16
CA LEU A 62 -1.97 -8.44 -11.12
C LEU A 62 -2.19 -7.70 -9.79
N GLY A 63 -2.11 -8.47 -8.70
CA GLY A 63 -1.99 -7.96 -7.34
C GLY A 63 -3.29 -7.70 -6.60
N CYS A 64 -4.43 -7.66 -7.29
CA CYS A 64 -5.74 -7.59 -6.65
C CYS A 64 -6.53 -8.89 -6.81
N TRP A 65 -7.31 -9.25 -5.79
CA TRP A 65 -8.18 -10.43 -5.79
C TRP A 65 -9.39 -10.21 -4.86
N GLN A 66 -10.32 -11.16 -4.88
CA GLN A 66 -11.54 -11.11 -4.08
C GLN A 66 -11.58 -12.22 -3.04
N GLU A 67 -12.08 -11.89 -1.86
CA GLU A 67 -12.34 -12.83 -0.77
C GLU A 67 -13.68 -12.51 -0.12
N GLU A 68 -14.36 -13.53 0.39
CA GLU A 68 -15.46 -13.33 1.33
C GLU A 68 -14.90 -13.17 2.74
N HIS A 69 -15.34 -12.14 3.45
CA HIS A 69 -15.01 -11.88 4.84
C HIS A 69 -16.30 -11.54 5.60
N ASP A 70 -16.67 -12.40 6.55
CA ASP A 70 -17.89 -12.26 7.36
C ASP A 70 -19.17 -12.03 6.53
N GLY A 71 -19.35 -12.78 5.43
CA GLY A 71 -20.50 -12.65 4.54
C GLY A 71 -20.49 -11.40 3.65
N GLN A 72 -19.40 -10.63 3.65
CA GLN A 72 -19.19 -9.50 2.76
C GLN A 72 -18.03 -9.76 1.81
N GLU A 73 -18.24 -9.46 0.53
CA GLU A 73 -17.15 -9.48 -0.43
C GLU A 73 -16.18 -8.31 -0.18
N ARG A 74 -14.89 -8.65 -0.13
CA ARG A 74 -13.79 -7.70 -0.09
C ARG A 74 -12.88 -7.91 -1.29
N GLU A 75 -12.44 -6.81 -1.87
CA GLU A 75 -11.34 -6.80 -2.81
C GLU A 75 -10.07 -6.43 -2.07
N TYR A 76 -9.05 -7.26 -2.14
CA TYR A 76 -7.74 -7.03 -1.57
C TYR A 76 -6.76 -6.72 -2.69
N CYS A 77 -5.93 -5.68 -2.51
CA CYS A 77 -4.82 -5.36 -3.39
C CYS A 77 -3.51 -5.36 -2.61
N ASP A 78 -2.56 -6.15 -3.06
CA ASP A 78 -1.19 -6.18 -2.54
C ASP A 78 -0.49 -4.86 -2.82
N LEU A 79 0.00 -4.22 -1.76
CA LEU A 79 0.66 -2.92 -1.83
C LEU A 79 2.15 -3.03 -2.20
N VAL A 80 2.69 -4.26 -2.25
CA VAL A 80 4.12 -4.53 -2.46
C VAL A 80 4.95 -3.72 -1.46
N CYS A 81 4.56 -3.84 -0.19
CA CYS A 81 5.30 -3.29 0.93
C CYS A 81 5.66 -4.39 1.93
N PRO A 82 6.39 -5.43 1.51
CA PRO A 82 6.79 -6.49 2.41
C PRO A 82 7.69 -5.94 3.51
N LYS A 83 7.56 -6.51 4.72
CA LYS A 83 8.38 -6.21 5.90
C LYS A 83 8.43 -4.72 6.30
N SER A 84 7.54 -3.88 5.75
CA SER A 84 7.46 -2.48 6.14
C SER A 84 6.99 -2.38 7.60
N HIS A 85 7.68 -1.59 8.42
CA HIS A 85 7.26 -1.34 9.79
C HIS A 85 6.07 -0.36 9.87
N THR A 86 5.82 0.44 8.82
CA THR A 86 4.68 1.35 8.76
C THR A 86 4.17 1.49 7.33
N VAL A 87 2.86 1.35 7.16
CA VAL A 87 2.13 1.67 5.93
C VAL A 87 0.97 2.59 6.27
N PHE A 88 0.78 3.64 5.48
CA PHE A 88 -0.25 4.64 5.72
C PHE A 88 -0.80 5.18 4.40
N ILE A 89 -2.06 5.58 4.39
CA ILE A 89 -2.67 6.28 3.26
C ILE A 89 -2.30 7.76 3.40
N SER A 90 -1.42 8.27 2.54
CA SER A 90 -0.96 9.68 2.58
C SER A 90 -2.01 10.62 1.99
N TYR A 91 -2.74 10.15 0.99
CA TYR A 91 -3.78 10.90 0.31
C TYR A 91 -4.82 9.97 -0.29
N ILE A 92 -6.07 10.42 -0.32
CA ILE A 92 -7.16 9.73 -0.98
C ILE A 92 -7.95 10.74 -1.81
N ASP A 93 -8.09 10.45 -3.10
CA ASP A 93 -9.06 11.11 -3.96
C ASP A 93 -10.32 10.25 -4.00
N GLN A 94 -11.29 10.59 -3.16
CA GLN A 94 -12.60 9.95 -3.11
C GLN A 94 -13.71 10.98 -3.09
N GLY A 95 -14.90 10.58 -3.54
CA GLY A 95 -16.11 11.40 -3.45
C GLY A 95 -17.40 10.59 -3.28
N HIS A 96 -17.32 9.25 -3.14
CA HIS A 96 -18.47 8.48 -2.74
C HIS A 96 -18.64 8.55 -1.22
N ARG A 97 -19.82 8.98 -0.77
CA ARG A 97 -20.23 8.98 0.64
C ARG A 97 -20.36 7.60 1.29
N ALA A 98 -19.91 6.53 0.62
CA ALA A 98 -19.96 5.16 1.13
C ALA A 98 -18.55 4.59 1.31
N CYS A 99 -17.51 5.32 0.89
CA CYS A 99 -16.14 4.97 1.15
C CYS A 99 -15.70 5.65 2.47
N PHE A 100 -15.71 4.86 3.54
CA PHE A 100 -15.26 5.22 4.87
C PHE A 100 -14.08 4.34 5.29
N ASN A 101 -13.03 4.98 5.79
CA ASN A 101 -11.87 4.30 6.38
C ASN A 101 -12.30 3.39 7.53
N PHE A 102 -11.64 2.25 7.69
CA PHE A 102 -11.89 1.18 8.67
C PHE A 102 -13.20 0.41 8.48
N LEU A 103 -14.16 0.93 7.71
CA LEU A 103 -15.45 0.28 7.47
C LEU A 103 -15.54 -0.37 6.09
N THR A 104 -15.08 0.35 5.08
CA THR A 104 -15.23 -0.06 3.66
C THR A 104 -13.92 -0.03 2.89
N TYR A 105 -12.86 0.48 3.50
CA TYR A 105 -11.51 0.25 3.05
C TYR A 105 -10.55 0.38 4.23
N GLN A 106 -9.43 -0.34 4.19
CA GLN A 106 -8.33 -0.17 5.14
C GLN A 106 -7.05 -0.82 4.62
N VAL A 107 -5.91 -0.39 5.16
CA VAL A 107 -4.69 -1.18 5.10
C VAL A 107 -4.76 -2.29 6.16
N GLU A 108 -4.44 -3.51 5.74
CA GLU A 108 -4.40 -4.72 6.56
C GLU A 108 -3.05 -5.42 6.36
N LYS A 109 -2.42 -5.82 7.48
CA LYS A 109 -1.21 -6.62 7.48
C LYS A 109 -1.56 -8.10 7.59
N ARG A 110 -1.07 -8.95 6.68
CA ARG A 110 -1.14 -10.41 6.81
C ARG A 110 0.26 -11.01 6.69
N GLY A 111 0.79 -11.57 7.78
CA GLY A 111 2.20 -11.97 7.82
C GLY A 111 3.13 -10.77 7.64
N ASP A 112 4.10 -10.87 6.72
CA ASP A 112 5.02 -9.78 6.38
C ASP A 112 4.48 -8.83 5.32
N GLU A 113 3.22 -8.98 4.91
CA GLU A 113 2.67 -8.36 3.71
C GLU A 113 1.58 -7.36 4.06
N GLN A 114 1.36 -6.41 3.16
CA GLN A 114 0.49 -5.26 3.39
C GLN A 114 -0.47 -5.13 2.22
N PHE A 115 -1.75 -5.02 2.54
CA PHE A 115 -2.83 -5.00 1.57
C PHE A 115 -3.73 -3.80 1.83
N LEU A 116 -4.26 -3.20 0.77
CA LEU A 116 -5.43 -2.35 0.89
C LEU A 116 -6.64 -3.19 0.50
N TRP A 117 -7.62 -3.30 1.39
CA TRP A 117 -8.91 -3.87 1.03
C TRP A 117 -9.97 -2.81 0.83
N ARG A 118 -10.97 -3.14 0.01
CA ARG A 118 -12.19 -2.36 -0.25
C ARG A 118 -13.41 -3.27 -0.18
N SER A 119 -14.57 -2.73 0.19
CA SER A 119 -15.81 -3.52 0.31
C SER A 119 -17.07 -2.72 -0.01
N GLY A 120 -18.17 -3.45 -0.18
CA GLY A 120 -19.51 -2.89 -0.37
C GLY A 120 -19.59 -1.90 -1.53
N LYS A 121 -20.38 -0.82 -1.37
CA LYS A 121 -20.55 0.20 -2.41
C LYS A 121 -19.26 0.95 -2.75
N CYS A 122 -18.24 0.87 -1.89
CA CYS A 122 -16.95 1.49 -2.19
C CYS A 122 -16.27 0.82 -3.39
N LEU A 123 -16.51 -0.47 -3.63
CA LEU A 123 -16.01 -1.22 -4.79
C LEU A 123 -16.48 -0.64 -6.13
N ASN A 124 -17.65 0.01 -6.14
CA ASN A 124 -18.26 0.59 -7.34
C ASN A 124 -17.90 2.07 -7.56
N SER A 125 -16.88 2.56 -6.88
CA SER A 125 -16.48 3.98 -6.91
C SER A 125 -15.11 4.15 -7.52
N THR A 126 -14.93 5.21 -8.32
CA THR A 126 -13.59 5.65 -8.69
C THR A 126 -12.91 6.28 -7.46
N VAL A 127 -11.79 5.70 -7.04
CA VAL A 127 -11.00 6.14 -5.89
C VAL A 127 -9.52 5.97 -6.19
N ASN A 128 -8.72 6.97 -5.86
CA ASN A 128 -7.27 6.90 -5.96
C ASN A 128 -6.65 7.00 -4.57
N TYR A 129 -5.89 5.98 -4.17
CA TYR A 129 -5.17 5.94 -2.91
C TYR A 129 -3.69 6.19 -3.17
N ARG A 130 -3.10 7.17 -2.49
CA ARG A 130 -1.65 7.25 -2.32
C ARG A 130 -1.28 6.64 -0.98
N ILE A 131 -0.35 5.69 -1.02
CA ILE A 131 0.08 4.93 0.14
C ILE A 131 1.58 5.17 0.31
N GLY A 132 2.00 5.50 1.52
CA GLY A 132 3.40 5.53 1.92
C GLY A 132 3.78 4.23 2.63
N CYS A 133 4.95 3.70 2.31
CA CYS A 133 5.54 2.52 2.93
C CYS A 133 6.91 2.88 3.50
N LYS A 134 7.13 2.53 4.77
CA LYS A 134 8.40 2.74 5.47
C LYS A 134 9.04 1.41 5.82
N PHE A 135 10.30 1.26 5.42
CA PHE A 135 11.09 0.05 5.58
C PHE A 135 12.31 0.33 6.46
N ASP A 136 12.79 -0.72 7.13
CA ASP A 136 14.06 -0.67 7.87
C ASP A 136 15.26 -0.81 6.93
N ASP A 137 15.10 -1.61 5.87
CA ASP A 137 16.09 -1.84 4.83
C ASP A 137 15.67 -1.20 3.49
N PRO A 138 16.62 -0.88 2.60
CA PRO A 138 16.29 -0.41 1.25
C PRO A 138 15.37 -1.39 0.50
N PHE A 139 14.41 -0.88 -0.27
CA PHE A 139 13.42 -1.72 -0.95
C PHE A 139 14.03 -2.68 -1.98
N ASP A 140 15.13 -2.29 -2.62
CA ASP A 140 15.86 -3.11 -3.59
C ASP A 140 16.51 -4.37 -2.98
N THR A 141 16.67 -4.40 -1.66
CA THR A 141 17.06 -5.62 -0.91
C THR A 141 15.94 -6.66 -0.88
N GLN A 142 14.69 -6.23 -1.09
CA GLN A 142 13.51 -7.09 -1.08
C GLN A 142 13.12 -7.53 -2.50
N PHE A 143 13.20 -6.61 -3.45
CA PHE A 143 13.00 -6.89 -4.87
C PHE A 143 14.06 -6.20 -5.71
N LYS A 144 14.89 -6.98 -6.40
CA LYS A 144 15.98 -6.42 -7.23
C LYS A 144 15.50 -5.86 -8.56
N SER A 145 14.30 -6.25 -9.00
CA SER A 145 13.72 -5.81 -10.27
C SER A 145 12.20 -5.92 -10.28
N ASP A 146 11.58 -5.20 -11.22
CA ASP A 146 10.12 -5.29 -11.44
C ASP A 146 9.65 -6.68 -11.83
N ASN A 147 10.49 -7.47 -12.49
CA ASN A 147 10.16 -8.85 -12.82
C ASN A 147 9.97 -9.72 -11.57
N GLU A 148 10.75 -9.47 -10.51
CA GLU A 148 10.58 -10.17 -9.22
C GLU A 148 9.27 -9.74 -8.54
N ILE A 149 8.95 -8.44 -8.59
CA ILE A 149 7.66 -7.93 -8.08
C ILE A 149 6.49 -8.57 -8.82
N PHE A 150 6.54 -8.61 -10.15
CA PHE A 150 5.45 -9.20 -10.94
C PHE A 150 5.35 -10.72 -10.74
N ALA A 151 6.48 -11.41 -10.54
CA ALA A 151 6.47 -12.82 -10.18
C ALA A 151 5.81 -13.05 -8.81
N HIS A 152 6.13 -12.21 -7.82
CA HIS A 152 5.50 -12.23 -6.49
C HIS A 152 3.98 -12.05 -6.58
N LEU A 153 3.53 -11.01 -7.28
CA LEU A 153 2.10 -10.73 -7.46
C LEU A 153 1.36 -11.86 -8.17
N ARG A 154 1.95 -12.45 -9.22
CA ARG A 154 1.39 -13.63 -9.91
C ARG A 154 1.30 -14.85 -9.01
N ALA A 155 2.34 -15.10 -8.21
CA ALA A 155 2.36 -16.24 -7.30
C ALA A 155 1.27 -16.13 -6.23
N ARG A 156 0.96 -14.91 -5.80
CA ARG A 156 -0.12 -14.64 -4.84
C ARG A 156 -1.50 -14.87 -5.44
N ALA A 157 -1.76 -14.33 -6.63
CA ALA A 157 -3.03 -14.54 -7.34
C ALA A 157 -3.36 -16.03 -7.59
N ARG A 158 -2.38 -16.93 -7.56
CA ARG A 158 -2.56 -18.39 -7.72
C ARG A 158 -2.78 -19.15 -6.41
N LYS A 159 -2.50 -18.54 -5.26
CA LYS A 159 -2.62 -19.16 -3.93
C LYS A 159 -3.99 -18.94 -3.29
N LEU A 160 -4.86 -18.24 -4.00
CA LEU A 160 -6.22 -17.84 -3.64
C LEU A 160 -7.19 -18.55 -4.59
#